data_AF-A0A2V7RNP7-F1
#
_entry.id   AF-A0A2V7RNP7-F1
#
_cell.length_a   1.000
_cell.length_b   1.000
_cell.length_c   1.000
_cell.angle_alpha   90.00
_cell.angle_beta   90.00
_cell.angle_gamma   90.00
#
_symmetry.space_group_name_H-M   'P 1'
#
loop_
_entity.id
_entity.type
_entity.pdbx_description
1 polymer ?
#
loop_
_entity_poly.entity_id
_entity_poly.type
_entity_poly.pdbx_seq_one_letter_code
_entity_poly.pdbx_strand_id
1 'polypeptide(L)'
;RVDGRSADLARLERQESEIEQFDYSWSHFWSAPRRSEEGIRHPAQLPCWITFLGDEGKRIIAKNIGKSAMYGGAIASRGPRYCPSVEDKIIKFPAAERHQIFLEPEGHDTSELYVNGLSTSLPAEVQLEILRSVPGLERARMTRAGYAIEYDYCPPTQLDATL
;
A
#
# COMPACT_ATOMS: atom_id res chain seq x y z
N ARG A 1 0.78 -6.99 4.48
CA ARG A 1 2.26 -7.00 4.53
C ARG A 1 2.77 -8.37 4.11
N VAL A 2 3.88 -8.42 3.38
CA VAL A 2 4.46 -9.68 2.91
C VAL A 2 5.95 -9.74 3.20
N ASP A 3 6.50 -10.95 3.31
CA ASP A 3 7.94 -11.17 3.41
C ASP A 3 8.59 -10.99 2.04
N GLY A 4 9.41 -9.96 1.88
CA GLY A 4 10.09 -9.62 0.63
C GLY A 4 11.02 -10.72 0.11
N ARG A 5 11.50 -11.63 0.98
CA ARG A 5 12.27 -12.82 0.56
C ARG A 5 11.45 -13.83 -0.25
N SER A 6 10.13 -13.73 -0.18
CA SER A 6 9.18 -14.58 -0.91
C SER A 6 8.65 -13.94 -2.20
N ALA A 7 9.05 -12.69 -2.47
CA ALA A 7 8.69 -11.97 -3.69
C ALA A 7 9.80 -12.10 -4.74
N ASP A 8 9.42 -12.28 -6.01
CA ASP A 8 10.34 -12.32 -7.15
C ASP A 8 10.51 -10.91 -7.73
N LEU A 9 11.26 -10.07 -6.99
CA LEU A 9 11.46 -8.65 -7.30
C LEU A 9 12.28 -8.43 -8.57
N ALA A 10 13.07 -9.42 -9.01
CA ALA A 10 13.93 -9.31 -10.20
C ALA A 10 13.11 -9.19 -11.50
N ARG A 11 11.85 -9.62 -11.50
CA ARG A 11 10.94 -9.55 -12.65
C ARG A 11 10.09 -8.28 -12.68
N LEU A 12 10.19 -7.43 -11.66
CA LEU A 12 9.37 -6.25 -11.50
C LEU A 12 10.10 -4.99 -11.93
N GLU A 13 9.35 -3.99 -12.37
CA GLU A 13 9.89 -2.67 -12.66
C GLU A 13 10.35 -2.03 -11.35
N ARG A 14 11.63 -1.66 -11.30
CA ARG A 14 12.27 -1.05 -10.13
C ARG A 14 12.21 0.46 -10.27
N GLN A 15 11.68 1.13 -9.24
CA GLN A 15 11.61 2.58 -9.15
C GLN A 15 12.62 3.08 -8.11
N GLU A 16 13.58 3.88 -8.58
CA GLU A 16 14.61 4.49 -7.71
C GLU A 16 14.11 5.78 -7.06
N SER A 17 14.78 6.15 -5.97
CA SER A 17 14.56 7.43 -5.31
C SER A 17 15.07 8.59 -6.16
N GLU A 18 14.31 9.68 -6.18
CA GLU A 18 14.71 10.95 -6.79
C GLU A 18 15.27 11.94 -5.77
N ILE A 19 15.79 11.45 -4.63
CA ILE A 19 16.27 12.31 -3.52
C ILE A 19 17.33 13.32 -3.94
N GLU A 20 18.05 13.10 -5.03
CA GLU A 20 19.02 14.05 -5.61
C GLU A 20 18.34 15.22 -6.33
N GLN A 21 17.12 15.04 -6.83
CA GLN A 21 16.34 16.07 -7.52
C GLN A 21 15.40 16.82 -6.56
N PHE A 22 14.75 16.08 -5.65
CA PHE A 22 13.73 16.63 -4.75
C PHE A 22 14.02 16.19 -3.31
N ASP A 23 14.11 17.16 -2.39
CA ASP A 23 14.37 16.91 -0.98
C ASP A 23 13.45 17.78 -0.11
N TYR A 24 12.86 17.18 0.91
CA TYR A 24 12.08 17.88 1.93
C TYR A 24 13.01 18.34 3.05
N SER A 25 13.68 19.49 2.84
CA SER A 25 14.65 20.02 3.81
C SER A 25 14.52 21.53 4.01
N TRP A 26 13.39 21.97 4.55
CA TRP A 26 13.26 23.30 5.14
C TRP A 26 12.91 23.20 6.62
N SER A 27 13.91 22.87 7.45
CA SER A 27 13.77 22.99 8.89
C SER A 27 14.93 23.80 9.45
N HIS A 28 14.58 24.77 10.27
CA HIS A 28 15.49 25.66 10.98
C HIS A 28 16.48 24.91 11.88
N PHE A 29 16.18 23.67 12.24
CA PHE A 29 16.98 22.84 13.14
C PHE A 29 18.08 22.03 12.43
N TRP A 30 18.19 22.11 11.10
CA TRP A 30 19.24 21.43 10.36
C TRP A 30 20.36 22.41 10.01
N SER A 31 21.48 22.32 10.73
CA SER A 31 22.69 23.09 10.47
C SER A 31 23.65 22.40 9.48
N ALA A 32 23.49 21.09 9.25
CA ALA A 32 24.31 20.33 8.32
C ALA A 32 23.83 20.50 6.87
N PRO A 33 24.74 20.72 5.90
CA PRO A 33 24.39 20.78 4.50
C PRO A 33 23.81 19.45 4.03
N ARG A 34 22.91 19.49 3.05
CA ARG A 34 22.28 18.30 2.43
C ARG A 34 23.31 17.27 1.97
N ARG A 35 24.45 17.74 1.46
CA ARG A 35 25.58 16.94 1.02
C ARG A 35 26.86 17.51 1.63
N SER A 36 27.71 16.63 2.13
CA SER A 36 29.03 16.92 2.66
C SER A 36 30.04 15.93 2.05
N GLU A 37 31.34 16.12 2.33
CA GLU A 37 32.37 15.15 1.95
C GLU A 37 32.13 13.77 2.59
N GLU A 38 31.43 13.73 3.73
CA GLU A 38 31.09 12.52 4.49
C GLU A 38 29.84 11.81 3.97
N GLY A 39 29.08 12.43 3.06
CA GLY A 39 27.90 11.83 2.43
C GLY A 39 26.68 12.73 2.36
N ILE A 40 25.52 12.12 2.08
CA ILE A 40 24.21 12.77 2.07
C ILE A 40 23.59 12.58 3.45
N ARG A 41 22.89 13.61 3.94
CA ARG A 41 22.22 13.62 5.25
C ARG A 41 21.16 12.52 5.42
N HIS A 42 20.63 12.00 4.32
CA HIS A 42 19.55 11.03 4.30
C HIS A 42 20.08 9.61 4.53
N PRO A 43 19.27 8.71 5.11
CA PRO A 43 19.58 7.29 5.12
C PRO A 43 19.83 6.77 3.70
N ALA A 44 20.47 5.60 3.60
CA ALA A 44 20.61 4.91 2.33
C ALA A 44 19.23 4.79 1.67
N GLN A 45 19.11 5.14 0.39
CA GLN A 45 17.82 5.08 -0.28
C GLN A 45 17.50 3.65 -0.66
N LEU A 46 16.24 3.24 -0.46
CA LEU A 46 15.72 1.96 -0.92
C LEU A 46 14.80 2.19 -2.13
N PRO A 47 14.85 1.30 -3.13
CA PRO A 47 13.93 1.34 -4.26
C PRO A 47 12.53 0.87 -3.84
N CYS A 48 11.55 1.13 -4.71
CA CYS A 48 10.26 0.43 -4.72
C CYS A 48 10.14 -0.43 -5.99
N TRP A 49 9.16 -1.32 -6.02
CA TRP A 49 8.86 -2.12 -7.21
C TRP A 49 7.41 -1.99 -7.64
N ILE A 50 7.18 -1.98 -8.94
CA ILE A 50 5.86 -1.79 -9.54
C ILE A 50 5.37 -3.12 -10.10
N THR A 51 4.12 -3.46 -9.76
CA THR A 51 3.39 -4.60 -10.31
C THR A 51 1.92 -4.25 -10.46
N PHE A 52 1.08 -5.20 -10.86
CA PHE A 52 -0.32 -4.94 -11.20
C PHE A 52 -1.25 -6.06 -10.74
N LEU A 53 -2.42 -5.67 -10.23
CA LEU A 53 -3.56 -6.55 -10.08
C LEU A 53 -4.32 -6.64 -11.40
N GLY A 54 -4.25 -7.81 -12.04
CA GLY A 54 -4.96 -8.12 -13.28
C GLY A 54 -6.30 -8.83 -13.07
N ASP A 55 -6.82 -9.43 -14.14
CA ASP A 55 -8.17 -9.99 -14.18
C ASP A 55 -8.39 -11.16 -13.21
N GLU A 56 -7.37 -11.99 -12.99
CA GLU A 56 -7.50 -13.10 -12.04
C GLU A 56 -7.75 -12.60 -10.61
N GLY A 57 -6.97 -11.60 -10.18
CA GLY A 57 -7.17 -10.95 -8.89
C GLY A 57 -8.54 -10.29 -8.78
N LYS A 58 -9.01 -9.61 -9.84
CA LYS A 58 -10.36 -9.05 -9.88
C LYS A 58 -11.44 -10.11 -9.74
N ARG A 59 -11.28 -11.25 -10.41
CA ARG A 59 -12.22 -12.38 -10.37
C ARG A 59 -12.31 -12.98 -8.96
N ILE A 60 -11.18 -13.16 -8.30
CA ILE A 60 -11.11 -13.62 -6.90
C ILE A 60 -11.86 -12.66 -5.97
N ILE A 61 -11.63 -11.36 -6.13
CA ILE A 61 -12.27 -10.32 -5.32
C ILE A 61 -13.78 -10.28 -5.57
N ALA A 62 -14.21 -10.26 -6.84
CA ALA A 62 -15.63 -10.23 -7.19
C ALA A 62 -16.39 -11.44 -6.63
N LYS A 63 -15.79 -12.64 -6.69
CA LYS A 63 -16.36 -13.87 -6.11
C LYS A 63 -16.53 -13.80 -4.59
N ASN A 64 -15.68 -13.04 -3.90
CA ASN A 64 -15.65 -12.96 -2.44
C ASN A 64 -16.16 -11.62 -1.89
N ILE A 65 -16.74 -10.77 -2.73
CA ILE A 65 -17.08 -9.38 -2.37
C ILE A 65 -17.98 -9.30 -1.13
N GLY A 66 -18.97 -10.19 -1.02
CA GLY A 66 -19.90 -10.24 0.13
C GLY A 66 -19.26 -10.68 1.45
N LYS A 67 -17.99 -11.08 1.45
CA LYS A 67 -17.23 -11.42 2.66
C LYS A 67 -16.39 -10.25 3.18
N SER A 68 -16.27 -9.16 2.42
CA SER A 68 -15.52 -7.98 2.88
C SER A 68 -16.32 -7.29 3.98
N ALA A 69 -15.64 -6.66 4.94
CA ALA A 69 -16.34 -5.92 5.99
C ALA A 69 -17.18 -4.76 5.42
N MET A 70 -16.70 -4.16 4.33
CA MET A 70 -17.35 -3.05 3.61
C MET A 70 -18.65 -3.45 2.90
N TYR A 71 -18.72 -4.64 2.29
CA TYR A 71 -19.87 -5.09 1.50
C TYR A 71 -20.70 -6.19 2.17
N GLY A 72 -20.14 -6.88 3.15
CA GLY A 72 -20.80 -7.91 3.97
C GLY A 72 -21.60 -7.35 5.16
N GLY A 73 -21.67 -6.02 5.30
CA GLY A 73 -22.49 -5.34 6.31
C GLY A 73 -21.89 -5.29 7.72
N ALA A 74 -20.61 -5.64 7.88
CA ALA A 74 -19.92 -5.53 9.18
C ALA A 74 -19.47 -4.09 9.50
N ILE A 75 -19.29 -3.25 8.47
CA ILE A 75 -19.00 -1.82 8.59
C ILE A 75 -20.23 -1.05 8.12
N ALA A 76 -20.73 -0.16 8.97
CA ALA A 76 -21.90 0.67 8.65
C ALA A 76 -21.50 1.99 7.98
N SER A 77 -20.28 2.47 8.24
CA SER A 77 -19.76 3.69 7.66
C SER A 77 -19.42 3.56 6.17
N ARG A 78 -19.48 4.68 5.46
CA ARG A 78 -18.99 4.76 4.09
C ARG A 78 -17.47 4.84 4.11
N GLY A 79 -16.81 3.97 3.36
CA GLY A 79 -15.36 3.99 3.21
C GLY A 79 -14.84 5.29 2.59
N PRO A 80 -13.51 5.53 2.67
CA PRO A 80 -12.90 6.74 2.11
C PRO A 80 -13.23 6.94 0.64
N ARG A 81 -13.60 8.16 0.25
CA ARG A 81 -13.95 8.48 -1.15
C ARG A 81 -12.75 8.37 -2.11
N TYR A 82 -11.56 8.77 -1.66
CA TYR A 82 -10.38 8.95 -2.52
C TYR A 82 -9.34 7.82 -2.41
N CYS A 83 -9.34 7.08 -1.30
CA CYS A 83 -8.46 5.92 -1.09
C CYS A 83 -9.32 4.68 -0.81
N PRO A 84 -10.09 4.21 -1.80
CA PRO A 84 -10.93 3.04 -1.61
C PRO A 84 -10.07 1.79 -1.41
N SER A 85 -10.59 0.83 -0.64
CA SER A 85 -10.06 -0.54 -0.62
C SER A 85 -10.07 -1.14 -2.03
N VAL A 86 -9.19 -2.10 -2.31
CA VAL A 86 -9.09 -2.72 -3.64
C VAL A 86 -10.42 -3.34 -4.09
N GLU A 87 -11.18 -3.92 -3.18
CA GLU A 87 -12.52 -4.43 -3.47
C GLU A 87 -13.49 -3.35 -3.95
N ASP A 88 -13.41 -2.13 -3.39
CA ASP A 88 -14.25 -1.00 -3.78
C ASP A 88 -13.75 -0.35 -5.07
N LYS A 89 -12.42 -0.35 -5.29
CA LYS A 89 -11.81 0.10 -6.55
C LYS A 89 -12.29 -0.75 -7.74
N ILE A 90 -12.38 -2.07 -7.57
CA ILE A 90 -12.82 -2.98 -8.64
C ILE A 90 -14.30 -2.79 -8.98
N ILE A 91 -15.14 -2.56 -7.96
CA ILE A 91 -16.57 -2.28 -8.16
C ILE A 91 -16.79 -0.93 -8.83
N LYS A 92 -16.04 0.11 -8.42
CA LYS A 92 -16.18 1.47 -8.97
C LYS A 92 -15.58 1.61 -10.37
N PHE A 93 -14.52 0.87 -10.68
CA PHE A 93 -13.79 0.97 -11.94
C PHE A 93 -13.71 -0.39 -12.67
N PRO A 94 -14.84 -1.00 -13.03
CA PRO A 94 -14.87 -2.34 -13.60
C PRO A 94 -14.19 -2.42 -14.98
N ALA A 95 -14.15 -1.31 -15.71
CA ALA A 95 -13.51 -1.22 -17.03
C ALA A 95 -11.99 -1.05 -16.97
N ALA A 96 -11.39 -0.84 -15.79
CA ALA A 96 -9.95 -0.73 -15.67
C ALA A 96 -9.31 -2.10 -15.93
N GLU A 97 -8.42 -2.20 -16.92
CA GLU A 97 -7.74 -3.45 -17.29
C GLU A 97 -6.84 -3.98 -16.16
N ARG A 98 -6.25 -3.09 -15.37
CA ARG A 98 -5.41 -3.46 -14.23
C ARG A 98 -5.35 -2.35 -13.20
N HIS A 99 -4.91 -2.69 -11.99
CA HIS A 99 -4.64 -1.72 -10.93
C HIS A 99 -3.18 -1.81 -10.51
N GLN A 100 -2.45 -0.70 -10.61
CA GLN A 100 -1.05 -0.64 -10.19
C GLN A 100 -0.91 -0.84 -8.68
N ILE A 101 0.14 -1.56 -8.32
CA ILE A 101 0.57 -1.88 -6.96
C ILE A 101 2.03 -1.46 -6.83
N PHE A 102 2.39 -0.88 -5.68
CA PHE A 102 3.78 -0.68 -5.29
C PHE A 102 4.15 -1.65 -4.17
N LEU A 103 5.31 -2.27 -4.29
CA LEU A 103 5.97 -3.00 -3.22
C LEU A 103 7.01 -2.06 -2.60
N GLU A 104 6.76 -1.64 -1.37
CA GLU A 104 7.52 -0.62 -0.67
C GLU A 104 8.22 -1.25 0.54
N PRO A 105 9.55 -1.16 0.69
CA PRO A 105 10.23 -1.59 1.91
C PRO A 105 9.73 -0.84 3.15
N GLU A 106 9.39 -1.56 4.23
CA GLU A 106 9.00 -0.90 5.49
C GLU A 106 10.19 -0.38 6.30
N GLY A 107 11.42 -0.73 5.94
CA GLY A 107 12.64 -0.22 6.58
C GLY A 107 13.90 -1.00 6.19
N HIS A 108 15.05 -0.54 6.70
CA HIS A 108 16.36 -1.16 6.43
C HIS A 108 16.58 -2.50 7.15
N ASP A 109 16.01 -2.64 8.34
CA ASP A 109 16.25 -3.77 9.23
C ASP A 109 15.14 -4.83 9.17
N THR A 110 14.33 -4.82 8.11
CA THR A 110 13.23 -5.76 7.91
C THR A 110 13.18 -6.23 6.46
N SER A 111 12.69 -7.46 6.25
CA SER A 111 12.31 -7.92 4.91
C SER A 111 10.85 -7.64 4.57
N GLU A 112 10.07 -7.02 5.47
CA GLU A 112 8.66 -6.74 5.20
C GLU A 112 8.50 -5.71 4.08
N LEU A 113 7.65 -6.07 3.10
CA LEU A 113 7.16 -5.18 2.07
C LEU A 113 5.71 -4.79 2.38
N TYR A 114 5.44 -3.48 2.31
CA TYR A 114 4.10 -2.93 2.20
C TYR A 114 3.62 -3.09 0.75
N VAL A 115 2.37 -3.55 0.59
CA VAL A 115 1.77 -3.82 -0.72
C VAL A 115 0.75 -2.73 -1.01
N ASN A 116 1.25 -1.56 -1.38
CA ASN A 116 0.46 -0.37 -1.60
C ASN A 116 -0.48 -0.57 -2.80
N GLY A 117 -1.75 -0.21 -2.63
CA GLY A 117 -2.82 -0.45 -3.61
C GLY A 117 -3.63 -1.73 -3.41
N LEU A 118 -3.31 -2.55 -2.40
CA LEU A 118 -4.07 -3.75 -1.99
C LEU A 118 -4.69 -3.66 -0.59
N SER A 119 -5.01 -2.46 -0.11
CA SER A 119 -5.78 -2.30 1.13
C SER A 119 -7.13 -3.03 1.03
N THR A 120 -7.45 -3.88 1.99
CA THR A 120 -8.64 -4.76 1.92
C THR A 120 -9.14 -5.17 3.30
N SER A 121 -10.43 -5.51 3.36
CA SER A 121 -11.11 -6.08 4.51
C SER A 121 -11.55 -7.54 4.30
N LEU A 122 -11.12 -8.17 3.20
CA LEU A 122 -11.45 -9.57 2.89
C LEU A 122 -10.81 -10.55 3.88
N PRO A 123 -11.34 -11.78 4.03
CA PRO A 123 -10.73 -12.81 4.86
C PRO A 123 -9.28 -13.14 4.46
N ALA A 124 -8.43 -13.46 5.43
CA ALA A 124 -6.98 -13.64 5.24
C ALA A 124 -6.63 -14.68 4.16
N GLU A 125 -7.41 -15.76 4.05
CA GLU A 125 -7.24 -16.79 3.03
C GLU A 125 -7.51 -16.25 1.61
N VAL A 126 -8.49 -15.36 1.46
CA VAL A 126 -8.80 -14.69 0.18
C VAL A 126 -7.72 -13.67 -0.14
N GLN A 127 -7.22 -12.94 0.87
CA GLN A 127 -6.09 -12.01 0.67
C GLN A 127 -4.85 -12.73 0.13
N LEU A 128 -4.54 -13.92 0.66
CA LEU A 128 -3.41 -14.71 0.18
C LEU A 128 -3.61 -15.19 -1.26
N GLU A 129 -4.85 -15.56 -1.64
CA GLU A 129 -5.21 -15.91 -3.02
C GLU A 129 -5.00 -14.71 -3.96
N ILE A 130 -5.46 -13.52 -3.55
CA ILE A 130 -5.26 -12.26 -4.29
C ILE A 130 -3.78 -11.96 -4.46
N LEU A 131 -2.99 -12.00 -3.36
CA LEU A 131 -1.55 -11.75 -3.40
C LEU A 131 -0.85 -12.68 -4.40
N ARG A 132 -1.19 -13.97 -4.39
CA ARG A 132 -0.58 -14.96 -5.30
C ARG A 132 -1.01 -14.83 -6.76
N SER A 133 -2.07 -14.07 -7.04
CA SER A 133 -2.45 -13.72 -8.41
C SER A 133 -1.64 -12.57 -9.01
N VAL A 134 -0.92 -11.82 -8.18
CA VAL A 134 -0.13 -10.65 -8.60
C VAL A 134 1.25 -11.11 -9.10
N PRO A 135 1.70 -10.66 -10.29
CA PRO A 135 3.04 -10.98 -10.79
C PRO A 135 4.13 -10.59 -9.79
N GLY A 136 5.07 -11.52 -9.54
CA GLY A 136 6.14 -11.36 -8.56
C GLY A 136 5.75 -11.76 -7.13
N LEU A 137 4.48 -12.05 -6.86
CA LEU A 137 3.97 -12.44 -5.55
C LEU A 137 3.36 -13.85 -5.54
N GLU A 138 3.61 -14.67 -6.57
CA GLU A 138 3.05 -16.02 -6.74
C GLU A 138 3.37 -16.95 -5.55
N ARG A 139 4.50 -16.68 -4.87
CA ARG A 139 4.98 -17.41 -3.69
C ARG A 139 4.95 -16.58 -2.41
N ALA A 140 4.26 -15.43 -2.43
CA ALA A 140 4.24 -14.51 -1.32
C ALA A 140 3.81 -15.20 -0.01
N ARG A 141 4.57 -14.91 1.05
CA ARG A 141 4.25 -15.25 2.44
C ARG A 141 3.72 -13.99 3.11
N MET A 142 2.45 -14.03 3.48
CA MET A 142 1.82 -12.93 4.20
C MET A 142 2.31 -12.91 5.65
N THR A 143 2.93 -11.82 6.07
CA THR A 143 3.41 -11.64 7.45
C THR A 143 2.33 -11.04 8.34
N ARG A 144 1.51 -10.14 7.78
CA ARG A 144 0.33 -9.56 8.42
C ARG A 144 -0.79 -9.40 7.40
N ALA A 145 -1.97 -9.89 7.75
CA ALA A 145 -3.18 -9.70 6.97
C ALA A 145 -3.58 -8.21 6.95
N GLY A 146 -4.14 -7.77 5.83
CA GLY A 146 -4.88 -6.51 5.73
C GLY A 146 -6.14 -6.57 6.58
N TYR A 147 -6.58 -5.40 7.01
CA TYR A 147 -7.77 -5.24 7.82
C TYR A 147 -8.35 -3.84 7.59
N ALA A 148 -9.61 -3.66 8.01
CA ALA A 148 -10.24 -2.36 8.12
C ALA A 148 -10.51 -2.06 9.59
N ILE A 149 -10.46 -0.78 9.96
CA ILE A 149 -10.85 -0.27 11.27
C ILE A 149 -11.95 0.75 11.05
N GLU A 150 -13.05 0.59 11.78
CA GLU A 150 -14.06 1.63 11.96
C GLU A 150 -13.84 2.28 13.32
N TYR A 151 -13.86 3.62 13.37
CA TYR A 151 -13.62 4.39 14.59
C TYR A 151 -14.49 5.64 14.61
N ASP A 152 -14.85 6.06 15.83
CA ASP A 152 -15.53 7.34 16.05
C ASP A 152 -14.56 8.51 15.89
N TYR A 153 -15.07 9.65 15.43
CA TYR A 153 -14.30 10.88 15.34
C TYR A 153 -15.15 12.08 15.78
N CYS A 154 -14.49 13.14 16.27
CA CYS A 154 -15.13 14.42 16.51
C CYS A 154 -15.16 15.22 15.20
N PRO A 155 -16.34 15.62 14.68
CA PRO A 155 -16.43 16.49 13.52
C PRO A 155 -15.57 17.76 13.71
N PRO A 156 -14.64 18.07 12.79
CA PRO A 156 -13.72 19.20 12.94
C PRO A 156 -14.42 20.56 12.88
N THR A 157 -15.69 20.61 12.48
CA THR A 157 -16.55 21.81 12.53
C THR A 157 -16.83 22.32 13.94
N GLN A 158 -16.43 21.56 14.96
CA GLN A 158 -16.51 21.94 16.37
C GLN A 158 -15.27 22.67 16.87
N LEU A 159 -14.21 22.74 16.06
CA LEU A 159 -12.95 23.41 16.39
C LEU A 159 -12.92 24.80 15.76
N ASP A 160 -12.16 25.70 16.38
CA ASP A 160 -11.77 26.96 15.75
C ASP A 160 -10.67 26.72 14.71
N ALA A 161 -10.40 27.73 13.88
CA ALA A 161 -9.32 27.66 12.88
C ALA A 161 -7.92 27.52 13.51
N THR A 162 -7.80 27.67 14.84
CA THR A 162 -6.57 27.47 15.61
C THR A 162 -6.34 26.03 16.04
N LEU A 163 -7.25 25.12 15.70
CA LEU A 163 -7.36 23.77 16.28
C LEU A 163 -7.61 23.85 17.79
#